data_AF-A0A9D8NUS6-F1
#
_entry.id   AF-A0A9D8NUS6-F1
#
_cell.length_a   1.000
_cell.length_b   1.000
_cell.length_c   1.000
_cell.angle_alpha   90.00
_cell.angle_beta   90.00
_cell.angle_gamma   90.00
#
_symmetry.space_group_name_H-M   'P 1'
#
loop_
_entity.id
_entity.type
_entity.pdbx_description
1 polymer ?
#
loop_
_entity_poly.entity_id
_entity_poly.type
_entity_poly.pdbx_seq_one_letter_code
_entity_poly.pdbx_strand_id
1 'polypeptide(L)'
;GPDGTPRSLSAIGGAETGADAAQFILLGADTVQVCTGVMKHGYGLVKSMCSELAAFMDRKGFATVDAFRGHALQYFTTHADLVRRQAEARAAKKAAADGVVRRDGDWKGDEFVRQSENLVSNKGD
;
A
#
# COMPACT_ATOMS: atom_id res chain seq x y z
N GLY A 1 -15.93 -23.39 -6.39
CA GLY A 1 -14.71 -24.04 -6.91
C GLY A 1 -14.88 -24.19 -8.40
N PRO A 2 -14.48 -25.30 -9.02
CA PRO A 2 -14.79 -25.57 -10.43
C PRO A 2 -16.31 -25.61 -10.72
N ASP A 3 -17.12 -25.68 -9.68
CA ASP A 3 -18.58 -25.61 -9.60
C ASP A 3 -19.15 -24.20 -9.28
N GLY A 4 -18.32 -23.16 -9.21
CA GLY A 4 -18.76 -21.78 -8.93
C GLY A 4 -19.08 -21.47 -7.47
N THR A 5 -19.03 -22.44 -6.55
CA THR A 5 -19.22 -22.18 -5.11
C THR A 5 -18.09 -21.35 -4.50
N PRO A 6 -18.38 -20.33 -3.67
CA PRO A 6 -17.36 -19.61 -2.93
C PRO A 6 -16.64 -20.58 -1.98
N ARG A 7 -15.31 -20.45 -1.90
CA ARG A 7 -14.49 -21.25 -0.98
C ARG A 7 -13.84 -20.34 0.04
N SER A 8 -13.73 -20.85 1.27
CA SER A 8 -12.95 -20.18 2.30
C SER A 8 -11.45 -20.25 1.98
N LEU A 9 -10.77 -19.12 2.13
CA LEU A 9 -9.35 -18.93 2.01
C LEU A 9 -8.74 -18.80 3.41
N SER A 10 -7.81 -19.70 3.73
CA SER A 10 -7.02 -19.60 4.95
C SER A 10 -5.61 -19.11 4.62
N ALA A 11 -5.28 -17.92 5.07
CA ALA A 11 -3.97 -17.33 4.91
C ALA A 11 -2.99 -17.89 5.93
N ILE A 12 -1.76 -18.13 5.49
CA ILE A 12 -0.66 -18.59 6.34
C ILE A 12 0.66 -18.01 5.80
N GLY A 13 1.60 -17.78 6.71
CA GLY A 13 2.96 -17.37 6.38
C GLY A 13 3.36 -16.10 7.11
N GLY A 14 4.22 -16.24 8.13
CA GLY A 14 4.90 -15.11 8.77
C GLY A 14 4.03 -14.12 9.56
N ALA A 15 2.72 -14.38 9.75
CA ALA A 15 1.88 -13.51 10.57
C ALA A 15 2.30 -13.54 12.04
N GLU A 16 2.68 -12.39 12.60
CA GLU A 16 3.07 -12.25 14.01
C GLU A 16 2.32 -11.10 14.71
N THR A 17 1.62 -10.22 13.97
CA THR A 17 0.90 -9.06 14.51
C THR A 17 -0.56 -8.99 14.03
N GLY A 18 -1.40 -8.19 14.69
CA GLY A 18 -2.76 -7.92 14.23
C GLY A 18 -2.79 -7.13 12.92
N ALA A 19 -1.75 -6.35 12.63
CA ALA A 19 -1.59 -5.67 11.35
C ALA A 19 -1.32 -6.65 10.20
N ASP A 20 -0.56 -7.73 10.44
CA ASP A 20 -0.36 -8.79 9.45
C ASP A 20 -1.69 -9.51 9.17
N ALA A 21 -2.45 -9.82 10.23
CA ALA A 21 -3.76 -10.43 10.10
C ALA A 21 -4.72 -9.54 9.28
N ALA A 22 -4.73 -8.23 9.54
CA ALA A 22 -5.52 -7.26 8.77
C ALA A 22 -5.12 -7.25 7.29
N GLN A 23 -3.82 -7.30 6.97
CA GLN A 23 -3.33 -7.35 5.58
C GLN A 23 -3.82 -8.61 4.85
N PHE A 24 -3.75 -9.78 5.48
CA PHE A 24 -4.26 -11.01 4.89
C PHE A 24 -5.77 -10.96 4.62
N ILE A 25 -6.56 -10.44 5.57
CA ILE A 25 -8.00 -10.28 5.40
C ILE A 25 -8.31 -9.25 4.30
N LEU A 26 -7.62 -8.12 4.27
CA LEU A 26 -7.74 -7.11 3.20
C LEU A 26 -7.46 -7.68 1.81
N LEU A 27 -6.60 -8.70 1.72
CA LEU A 27 -6.30 -9.46 0.50
C LEU A 27 -7.25 -10.64 0.24
N GLY A 28 -8.28 -10.83 1.07
CA GLY A 28 -9.37 -11.77 0.82
C GLY A 28 -9.41 -13.00 1.73
N ALA A 29 -8.55 -13.10 2.74
CA ALA A 29 -8.54 -14.25 3.64
C ALA A 29 -9.77 -14.27 4.58
N ASP A 30 -10.33 -15.47 4.80
CA ASP A 30 -11.38 -15.73 5.79
C ASP A 30 -10.78 -16.01 7.17
N THR A 31 -9.61 -16.66 7.20
CA THR A 31 -8.88 -16.98 8.43
C THR A 31 -7.38 -16.74 8.25
N VAL A 32 -6.67 -16.50 9.36
CA VAL A 32 -5.21 -16.32 9.39
C VAL A 32 -4.61 -17.32 10.36
N GLN A 33 -3.68 -18.14 9.89
CA GLN A 33 -2.99 -19.16 10.67
C GLN A 33 -1.63 -18.65 11.14
N VAL A 34 -1.30 -18.98 12.39
CA VAL A 34 -0.04 -18.59 13.04
C VAL A 34 0.66 -19.83 13.56
N CYS A 35 1.92 -20.01 13.18
CA CYS A 35 2.75 -21.14 13.62
C CYS A 35 4.03 -20.62 14.28
N THR A 36 4.98 -20.12 13.49
CA THR A 36 6.30 -19.65 13.98
C THR A 36 6.21 -18.55 15.02
N GLY A 37 5.26 -17.61 14.88
CA GLY A 37 5.04 -16.56 15.87
C GLY A 37 4.70 -17.12 17.25
N VAL A 38 3.76 -18.08 17.33
CA VAL A 38 3.38 -18.74 18.58
C VAL A 38 4.54 -19.57 19.14
N MET A 39 5.32 -20.24 18.29
CA MET A 39 6.51 -20.97 18.74
C MET A 39 7.55 -20.05 19.39
N LYS A 40 7.72 -18.82 18.88
CA LYS A 40 8.71 -17.84 19.38
C LYS A 40 8.23 -17.05 20.59
N HIS A 41 6.94 -16.69 20.63
CA HIS A 41 6.41 -15.70 21.57
C HIS A 41 5.36 -16.28 22.53
N GLY A 42 5.04 -17.57 22.39
CA GLY A 42 4.00 -18.26 23.16
C GLY A 42 2.58 -17.92 22.70
N TYR A 43 1.61 -18.63 23.26
CA TYR A 43 0.18 -18.47 22.91
C TYR A 43 -0.39 -17.08 23.21
N GLY A 44 0.24 -16.32 24.12
CA GLY A 44 -0.16 -14.95 24.43
C GLY A 44 -0.13 -14.01 23.22
N LEU A 45 0.68 -14.32 22.21
CA LEU A 45 0.75 -13.59 20.94
C LEU A 45 -0.64 -13.44 20.29
N VAL A 46 -1.43 -14.51 20.28
CA VAL A 46 -2.76 -14.52 19.64
C VAL A 46 -3.67 -13.47 20.25
N LYS A 47 -3.60 -13.27 21.58
CA LYS A 47 -4.39 -12.25 22.28
C LYS A 47 -3.98 -10.82 21.87
N SER A 48 -2.68 -10.57 21.68
CA SER A 48 -2.17 -9.29 21.16
C SER A 48 -2.68 -9.06 19.74
N MET A 49 -2.55 -10.07 18.87
CA MET A 49 -2.99 -10.00 17.49
C MET A 49 -4.50 -9.67 17.38
N CYS A 50 -5.34 -10.33 18.17
CA CYS A 50 -6.78 -10.04 18.21
C CYS A 50 -7.07 -8.61 18.67
N SER A 51 -6.36 -8.12 19.69
CA SER A 51 -6.55 -6.76 20.22
C SER A 51 -6.11 -5.69 19.22
N GLU A 52 -4.97 -5.90 18.55
CA GLU A 52 -4.45 -5.02 17.51
C GLU A 52 -5.36 -4.99 16.27
N LEU A 53 -5.91 -6.14 15.87
CA LEU A 53 -6.86 -6.25 14.77
C LEU A 53 -8.17 -5.52 15.10
N ALA A 54 -8.72 -5.70 16.30
CA ALA A 54 -9.89 -4.96 16.75
C ALA A 54 -9.63 -3.45 16.76
N ALA A 55 -8.47 -3.02 17.27
CA ALA A 55 -8.09 -1.60 17.24
C ALA A 55 -7.94 -1.07 15.79
N PHE A 56 -7.44 -1.88 14.85
CA PHE A 56 -7.44 -1.52 13.43
C PHE A 56 -8.85 -1.33 12.88
N MET A 57 -9.76 -2.26 13.20
CA MET A 57 -11.16 -2.19 12.80
C MET A 57 -11.83 -0.93 13.35
N ASP A 58 -11.64 -0.61 14.63
CA ASP A 58 -12.16 0.60 15.26
C ASP A 58 -11.63 1.86 14.59
N ARG A 59 -10.31 1.96 14.36
CA ARG A 59 -9.68 3.11 13.69
C ARG A 59 -10.19 3.33 12.26
N LYS A 60 -10.62 2.27 11.59
CA LYS A 60 -11.13 2.33 10.20
C LYS A 60 -12.65 2.33 10.11
N GLY A 61 -13.36 2.18 11.22
CA GLY A 61 -14.82 2.14 11.26
C GLY A 61 -15.42 0.84 10.72
N PHE A 62 -14.71 -0.28 10.82
CA PHE A 62 -15.23 -1.59 10.42
C PHE A 62 -15.90 -2.31 11.59
N ALA A 63 -17.17 -2.66 11.43
CA ALA A 63 -17.91 -3.39 12.46
C ALA A 63 -17.59 -4.90 12.48
N THR A 64 -17.21 -5.46 11.33
CA THR A 64 -16.92 -6.90 11.17
C THR A 64 -15.70 -7.13 10.30
N VAL A 65 -15.10 -8.32 10.41
CA VAL A 65 -14.00 -8.76 9.55
C VAL A 65 -14.43 -8.81 8.07
N ASP A 66 -15.65 -9.27 7.82
CA ASP A 66 -16.21 -9.35 6.46
C ASP A 66 -16.36 -7.97 5.82
N ALA A 67 -16.59 -6.92 6.62
CA ALA A 67 -16.77 -5.55 6.12
C ALA A 67 -15.54 -4.94 5.44
N PHE A 68 -14.36 -5.56 5.59
CA PHE A 68 -13.14 -5.11 4.92
C PHE A 68 -12.40 -6.22 4.16
N ARG A 69 -12.91 -7.45 4.18
CA ARG A 69 -12.30 -8.57 3.46
C ARG A 69 -12.23 -8.25 1.96
N GLY A 70 -11.04 -8.36 1.38
CA GLY A 70 -10.83 -8.13 -0.05
C GLY A 70 -10.79 -6.67 -0.50
N HIS A 71 -10.94 -5.68 0.40
CA HIS A 71 -10.91 -4.25 0.02
C HIS A 71 -9.60 -3.83 -0.67
N ALA A 72 -8.49 -4.54 -0.44
CA ALA A 72 -7.21 -4.24 -1.07
C ALA A 72 -6.99 -4.93 -2.42
N LEU A 73 -7.90 -5.80 -2.88
CA LEU A 73 -7.72 -6.57 -4.13
C LEU A 73 -7.56 -5.68 -5.37
N GLN A 74 -8.17 -4.49 -5.37
CA GLN A 74 -8.00 -3.50 -6.45
C GLN A 74 -6.55 -2.99 -6.60
N TYR A 75 -5.72 -3.13 -5.56
CA TYR A 75 -4.31 -2.76 -5.58
C TYR A 75 -3.39 -3.97 -5.79
N PHE A 76 -3.94 -5.19 -5.81
CA PHE A 76 -3.17 -6.40 -6.01
C PHE A 76 -2.76 -6.53 -7.48
N THR A 77 -1.48 -6.75 -7.73
CA THR A 77 -0.95 -6.94 -9.07
C THR A 77 0.19 -7.96 -9.08
N THR A 78 0.53 -8.42 -10.27
CA THR A 78 1.68 -9.30 -10.49
C THR A 78 2.99 -8.51 -10.35
N HIS A 79 4.05 -9.21 -9.95
CA HIS A 79 5.38 -8.62 -9.90
C HIS A 79 5.82 -8.08 -11.28
N ALA A 80 5.51 -8.80 -12.36
CA ALA A 80 5.84 -8.37 -13.72
C ALA A 80 5.17 -7.03 -14.08
N ASP A 81 3.89 -6.87 -13.76
CA ASP A 81 3.17 -5.62 -13.98
C ASP A 81 3.70 -4.50 -13.08
N LEU A 82 4.02 -4.78 -11.82
CA LEU A 82 4.63 -3.81 -10.92
C LEU A 82 5.96 -3.27 -11.44
N VAL A 83 6.85 -4.15 -11.93
CA VAL A 83 8.14 -3.76 -12.52
C VAL A 83 7.94 -2.85 -13.72
N ARG A 84 7.00 -3.19 -14.61
CA ARG A 84 6.65 -2.34 -15.75
C ARG A 84 6.18 -0.95 -15.31
N ARG A 85 5.20 -0.87 -14.40
CA ARG A 85 4.68 0.40 -13.86
C ARG A 85 5.77 1.26 -13.22
N GLN A 86 6.71 0.63 -12.52
CA GLN A 86 7.85 1.34 -11.92
C GLN A 86 8.81 1.89 -12.98
N ALA A 87 9.08 1.14 -14.06
CA ALA A 87 9.91 1.61 -15.16
C ALA A 87 9.26 2.82 -15.87
N GLU A 88 7.96 2.73 -16.16
CA GLU A 88 7.17 3.82 -16.74
C GLU A 88 7.16 5.06 -15.83
N ALA A 89 6.89 4.89 -14.53
CA ALA A 89 6.90 5.98 -13.57
C ALA A 89 8.29 6.64 -13.43
N ARG A 90 9.38 5.86 -13.49
CA ARG A 90 10.75 6.38 -13.50
C ARG A 90 11.06 7.13 -14.79
N ALA A 91 10.64 6.63 -15.94
CA ALA A 91 10.78 7.30 -17.23
C ALA A 91 10.01 8.63 -17.26
N ALA A 92 8.76 8.64 -16.78
CA ALA A 92 7.94 9.85 -16.67
C ALA A 92 8.56 10.89 -15.72
N LYS A 93 9.06 10.46 -14.56
CA LYS A 93 9.79 11.36 -13.63
C LYS A 93 11.09 11.89 -14.24
N LYS A 94 11.80 11.09 -15.05
CA LYS A 94 13.00 11.54 -15.77
C LYS A 94 12.63 12.59 -16.81
N ALA A 95 11.61 12.34 -17.63
CA ALA A 95 11.12 13.27 -18.64
C ALA A 95 10.59 14.58 -18.02
N ALA A 96 9.84 14.51 -16.93
CA ALA A 96 9.36 15.69 -16.20
C ALA A 96 10.49 16.52 -15.58
N ALA A 97 11.67 15.94 -15.44
CA ALA A 97 12.84 16.62 -14.90
C ALA A 97 13.89 16.95 -15.97
N ASP A 98 13.62 16.65 -17.24
CA ASP A 98 14.41 17.13 -18.37
C ASP A 98 14.08 18.61 -18.58
N GLY A 99 15.08 19.48 -18.51
CA GLY A 99 14.90 20.94 -18.55
C GLY A 99 14.69 21.62 -17.18
N VAL A 100 14.65 20.87 -16.07
CA VAL A 100 14.74 21.47 -14.73
C VAL A 100 16.22 21.63 -14.40
N VAL A 101 16.65 22.88 -14.23
CA VAL A 101 18.03 23.20 -13.83
C VAL A 101 18.29 22.64 -12.44
N ARG A 102 19.19 21.65 -12.35
CA ARG A 102 19.45 20.88 -11.10
C ARG A 102 20.66 21.35 -10.31
N ARG A 103 21.53 22.17 -10.91
CA ARG A 103 22.73 22.71 -10.27
C ARG A 103 22.77 24.22 -10.49
N ASP A 104 23.13 24.95 -9.45
CA ASP A 104 23.18 26.42 -9.45
C ASP A 104 24.07 26.98 -10.57
N GLY A 105 25.09 26.24 -11.02
CA GLY A 105 25.97 26.63 -12.13
C GLY A 105 25.36 26.52 -13.53
N ASP A 106 24.21 25.85 -13.66
CA ASP A 106 23.49 25.66 -14.92
C ASP A 106 22.37 26.74 -15.09
N TRP A 107 22.25 27.70 -14.16
CA TRP A 107 21.28 28.81 -14.23
C TRP A 107 21.73 29.90 -15.22
N LYS A 108 20.87 30.22 -16.20
CA LYS A 108 21.04 31.37 -17.09
C LYS A 108 20.00 32.44 -16.74
N GLY A 109 20.45 33.70 -16.63
CA GLY A 109 19.67 34.82 -16.08
C GLY A 109 18.29 35.05 -16.73
N ASP A 110 18.14 34.74 -18.01
CA ASP A 110 16.86 34.89 -18.73
C ASP A 110 15.84 33.79 -18.37
N GLU A 111 16.27 32.62 -17.90
CA GLU A 111 15.39 31.52 -17.47
C GLU A 111 14.81 31.72 -16.07
N PHE A 112 15.48 32.51 -15.23
CA PHE A 112 15.03 32.84 -13.86
C PHE A 112 13.72 33.63 -13.84
N VAL A 113 13.60 34.65 -14.69
CA VAL A 113 12.40 35.49 -14.76
C VAL A 113 11.20 34.64 -15.19
N ARG A 114 11.38 33.77 -16.18
CA ARG A 114 10.32 32.89 -16.68
C ARG A 114 9.86 31.84 -15.66
N GLN A 115 10.77 31.29 -14.84
CA GLN A 115 10.40 30.31 -13.82
C GLN A 115 9.75 30.95 -12.58
N SER A 116 10.15 32.16 -12.20
CA SER A 116 9.52 32.90 -11.10
C SER A 116 8.10 33.36 -11.45
N GLU A 117 7.85 33.78 -12.69
CA GLU A 117 6.50 34.13 -13.19
C GLU A 117 5.53 32.93 -13.11
N ASN A 118 5.99 31.73 -13.46
CA ASN A 118 5.18 30.50 -13.40
C ASN A 118 4.90 30.00 -11.97
N LEU A 119 5.70 30.40 -10.98
CA LEU A 119 5.50 30.04 -9.57
C LEU A 119 4.51 30.96 -8.84
N VAL A 120 4.26 32.16 -9.38
CA VAL A 120 3.39 33.18 -8.77
C VAL A 120 2.02 33.30 -9.44
N SER A 121 1.82 32.72 -10.64
CA SER A 121 0.53 32.81 -11.33
C SER A 121 -0.52 31.85 -10.76
N ASN A 122 -1.09 32.18 -9.61
CA ASN A 122 -2.45 31.75 -9.28
C ASN A 122 -3.42 32.76 -9.92
N LYS A 123 -3.59 32.69 -11.25
CA LYS A 123 -4.73 33.34 -11.92
C LYS A 123 -5.93 32.45 -11.67
N GLY A 124 -6.65 32.77 -10.59
CA GLY A 124 -7.98 32.23 -10.35
C GLY A 124 -8.93 32.72 -11.43
N ASP A 125 -9.73 31.77 -11.93
CA ASP A 125 -11.12 31.97 -12.34
C ASP A 125 -11.99 31.15 -11.38
#